data_AF-A0A971XA25-F1
#
_entry.id   AF-A0A971XA25-F1
#
_cell.length_a   1.000
_cell.length_b   1.000
_cell.length_c   1.000
_cell.angle_alpha   90.00
_cell.angle_beta   90.00
_cell.angle_gamma   90.00
#
_symmetry.space_group_name_H-M   'P 1'
#
loop_
_entity.id
_entity.type
_entity.pdbx_description
1 polymer ?
#
loop_
_entity_poly.entity_id
_entity_poly.type
_entity_poly.pdbx_seq_one_letter_code
_entity_poly.pdbx_strand_id
1 'polypeptide(L)'
;MLTYKEVMDAFEKIDIPTEQVEKVYETLERLGIEVVPEIDEEIEEIEIEEDPELSIPEGVNIDDPVRMYLKEIGKVPLLTAEEEIELAQRMEAGDEEPKKRLAEANLRLVVSIAKRYVGRGMQFLDLIQEGYLGLI
;
A
#
# COMPACT_ATOMS: atom_id res chain seq x y z
N MET A 1 12.94 1.49 -17.82
CA MET A 1 12.01 2.37 -17.07
C MET A 1 12.53 3.78 -17.19
N LEU A 2 11.64 4.74 -17.44
CA LEU A 2 11.92 6.18 -17.56
C LEU A 2 10.92 6.92 -16.67
N THR A 3 11.32 7.98 -15.96
CA THR A 3 10.40 8.76 -15.12
C THR A 3 9.67 9.83 -15.92
N TYR A 4 8.48 10.27 -15.48
CA TYR A 4 7.78 11.40 -16.13
C TYR A 4 8.65 12.66 -16.20
N LYS A 5 9.46 12.95 -15.17
CA LYS A 5 10.33 14.12 -15.18
C LYS A 5 11.48 13.98 -16.17
N GLU A 6 12.10 12.80 -16.27
CA GLU A 6 13.15 12.55 -17.28
C GLU A 6 12.61 12.73 -18.70
N VAL A 7 11.37 12.29 -18.95
CA VAL A 7 10.69 12.45 -20.23
C VAL A 7 10.35 13.92 -20.49
N MET A 8 9.80 14.62 -19.50
CA MET A 8 9.44 16.04 -19.61
C MET A 8 10.67 16.94 -19.76
N ASP A 9 11.73 16.73 -19.00
CA ASP A 9 13.01 17.43 -19.12
C ASP A 9 13.66 17.20 -20.49
N ALA A 10 13.53 15.99 -21.04
CA ALA A 10 14.00 15.70 -22.39
C ALA A 10 13.16 16.42 -23.44
N PHE A 11 11.84 16.53 -23.25
CA PHE A 11 10.94 17.23 -24.17
C PHE A 11 11.14 18.74 -24.13
N GLU A 12 11.41 19.32 -22.96
CA GLU A 12 11.78 20.74 -22.82
C GLU A 12 13.12 21.04 -23.51
N LYS A 13 14.09 20.12 -23.47
CA LYS A 13 15.38 20.28 -24.15
C LYS A 13 15.30 20.15 -25.67
N ILE A 14 14.30 19.42 -26.18
CA ILE A 14 14.14 19.12 -27.62
C ILE A 14 13.03 20.00 -28.25
N ASP A 15 12.36 20.82 -27.45
CA ASP A 15 11.30 21.77 -27.86
C ASP A 15 10.17 21.07 -28.65
N ILE A 16 9.71 19.94 -28.11
CA ILE A 16 8.70 19.10 -28.76
C ILE A 16 7.30 19.69 -28.51
N PRO A 17 6.50 19.94 -29.56
CA PRO A 17 5.13 20.41 -29.39
C PRO A 17 4.26 19.34 -28.72
N THR A 18 3.31 19.77 -27.88
CA THR A 18 2.43 18.90 -27.08
C THR A 18 1.63 17.90 -27.91
N GLU A 19 1.32 18.20 -29.17
CA GLU A 19 0.64 17.30 -30.11
C GLU A 19 1.49 16.08 -30.52
N GLN A 20 2.80 16.12 -30.32
CA GLN A 20 3.71 15.01 -30.64
C GLN A 20 4.09 14.18 -29.42
N VAL A 21 3.76 14.65 -28.22
CA VAL A 21 4.06 13.98 -26.95
C VAL A 21 3.37 12.61 -26.89
N GLU A 22 2.11 12.51 -27.31
CA GLU A 22 1.37 11.24 -27.37
C GLU A 22 2.07 10.20 -28.28
N LYS A 23 2.58 10.62 -29.44
CA LYS A 23 3.29 9.72 -30.37
C LYS A 23 4.62 9.21 -29.80
N VAL A 24 5.27 10.02 -28.97
CA VAL A 24 6.50 9.59 -28.29
C VAL A 24 6.17 8.55 -27.23
N TYR A 25 5.12 8.74 -26.43
CA TYR A 25 4.67 7.73 -25.47
C TYR A 25 4.29 6.40 -26.15
N GLU A 26 3.55 6.43 -27.26
CA GLU A 26 3.25 5.24 -28.06
C GLU A 26 4.52 4.54 -28.59
N THR A 27 5.54 5.32 -28.96
CA THR A 27 6.81 4.77 -29.46
C THR A 27 7.63 4.14 -28.33
N LEU A 28 7.65 4.76 -27.15
CA LEU A 28 8.30 4.22 -25.96
C LEU A 28 7.66 2.90 -25.53
N GLU A 29 6.32 2.82 -25.55
CA GLU A 29 5.57 1.60 -25.26
C GLU A 29 5.89 0.47 -26.26
N ARG A 30 5.93 0.79 -27.56
CA ARG A 30 6.32 -0.18 -28.61
C ARG A 30 7.77 -0.67 -28.49
N LEU A 31 8.64 0.11 -27.84
CA LEU A 31 10.02 -0.27 -27.53
C LEU A 31 10.14 -1.03 -26.20
N GLY A 32 9.02 -1.27 -25.49
CA GLY A 32 9.00 -1.95 -24.20
C GLY A 32 9.52 -1.09 -23.05
N ILE A 33 9.47 0.24 -23.20
CA ILE A 33 9.93 1.19 -22.20
C ILE A 33 8.72 1.69 -21.43
N GLU A 34 8.62 1.24 -20.19
CA GLU A 34 7.60 1.70 -19.24
C GLU A 34 7.96 3.09 -18.68
N VAL A 35 7.02 4.04 -18.79
CA VAL A 35 7.13 5.37 -18.18
C VAL A 35 6.37 5.37 -16.88
N VAL A 36 7.07 5.66 -15.78
CA VAL A 36 6.51 5.62 -14.43
C VAL A 36 6.46 7.03 -13.83
N PRO A 37 5.46 7.33 -12.97
CA PRO A 37 5.50 8.53 -12.17
C PRO A 37 6.72 8.54 -11.27
N GLU A 38 7.36 9.71 -11.20
CA GLU A 38 8.43 9.95 -10.27
C GLU A 38 7.80 9.91 -8.87
N ILE A 39 8.19 8.91 -8.09
CA ILE A 39 7.85 8.88 -6.68
C ILE A 39 8.85 9.86 -6.06
N ASP A 40 8.39 11.03 -5.61
CA ASP A 40 9.23 11.96 -4.87
C ASP A 40 9.97 11.17 -3.78
N GLU A 41 11.30 11.25 -3.77
CA GLU A 41 12.16 10.72 -2.69
C GLU A 41 11.85 11.41 -1.33
N GLU A 42 10.89 12.35 -1.29
CA GLU A 42 10.26 12.90 -0.07
C GLU A 42 9.13 12.04 0.51
N ILE A 43 8.81 10.88 -0.09
CA ILE A 43 8.40 9.78 0.78
C ILE A 43 9.69 9.40 1.50
N GLU A 44 9.93 10.07 2.64
CA GLU A 44 10.83 9.60 3.70
C GLU A 44 10.86 8.08 3.59
N GLU A 45 12.06 7.51 3.58
CA GLU A 45 12.30 6.24 4.24
C GLU A 45 11.60 6.33 5.60
N ILE A 46 10.31 6.04 5.62
CA ILE A 46 9.70 5.42 6.75
C ILE A 46 10.46 4.13 6.70
N GLU A 47 11.43 4.03 7.61
CA GLU A 47 11.70 2.80 8.30
C GLU A 47 10.33 2.23 8.69
N ILE A 48 9.66 1.58 7.73
CA ILE A 48 8.99 0.33 8.00
C ILE A 48 10.19 -0.46 8.52
N GLU A 49 10.44 -0.43 9.84
CA GLU A 49 11.27 -1.45 10.50
C GLU A 49 10.89 -2.72 9.76
N GLU A 50 11.82 -3.30 8.99
CA GLU A 50 11.51 -4.27 7.94
C GLU A 50 10.56 -5.32 8.51
N ASP A 51 9.26 -5.10 8.40
CA ASP A 51 8.26 -5.98 8.94
C ASP A 51 8.01 -6.89 7.75
N PRO A 52 8.61 -8.10 7.75
CA PRO A 52 8.46 -9.01 6.63
C PRO A 52 6.98 -9.32 6.37
N GLU A 53 6.09 -9.07 7.35
CA GLU A 53 4.65 -9.20 7.21
C GLU A 53 4.01 -8.06 6.42
N LEU A 54 4.67 -6.90 6.24
CA LEU A 54 4.22 -5.78 5.40
C LEU A 54 4.92 -5.68 4.04
N SER A 55 5.99 -6.45 3.77
CA SER A 55 6.69 -6.45 2.46
C SER A 55 5.78 -6.85 1.29
N ILE A 56 5.59 -5.98 0.30
CA ILE A 56 4.65 -6.19 -0.79
C ILE A 56 5.29 -7.11 -1.86
N PRO A 57 4.59 -8.12 -2.41
CA PRO A 57 5.16 -9.01 -3.44
C PRO A 57 5.54 -8.26 -4.73
N GLU A 58 6.64 -8.68 -5.36
CA GLU A 58 7.03 -8.22 -6.70
C GLU A 58 5.95 -8.59 -7.73
N GLY A 59 5.43 -7.60 -8.46
CA GLY A 59 4.39 -7.79 -9.49
C GLY A 59 3.00 -7.24 -9.13
N VAL A 60 2.82 -6.66 -7.94
CA VAL A 60 1.64 -5.84 -7.63
C VAL A 60 1.87 -4.43 -8.19
N ASN A 61 1.03 -3.99 -9.12
CA ASN A 61 0.91 -2.56 -9.44
C ASN A 61 0.28 -1.90 -8.22
N ILE A 62 1.12 -1.33 -7.36
CA ILE A 62 0.69 -0.72 -6.12
C ILE A 62 0.22 0.68 -6.45
N ASP A 63 -1.08 0.83 -6.69
CA ASP A 63 -1.70 2.14 -6.70
C ASP A 63 -1.40 2.85 -5.35
N ASP A 64 -1.18 4.16 -5.41
CA ASP A 64 -0.96 5.07 -4.28
C ASP A 64 -1.85 4.76 -3.03
N PRO A 65 -3.14 4.41 -3.16
CA PRO A 65 -4.01 4.11 -2.01
C PRO A 65 -3.57 2.89 -1.17
N VAL A 66 -3.01 1.85 -1.78
CA VAL A 66 -2.57 0.64 -1.06
C VAL A 66 -1.34 0.95 -0.22
N ARG A 67 -0.37 1.68 -0.80
CA ARG A 67 0.83 2.14 -0.10
C ARG A 67 0.49 3.04 1.08
N MET A 68 -0.40 4.00 0.86
CA MET A 68 -0.89 4.89 1.91
C MET A 68 -1.56 4.10 3.03
N TYR A 69 -2.41 3.12 2.70
CA TYR A 69 -3.06 2.26 3.69
C TYR A 69 -2.05 1.46 4.53
N LEU A 70 -1.07 0.81 3.89
CA LEU A 70 -0.04 0.04 4.59
C LEU A 70 0.81 0.92 5.53
N LYS A 71 1.11 2.14 5.11
CA LYS A 71 1.78 3.16 5.94
C LYS A 71 0.95 3.52 7.17
N GLU A 72 -0.37 3.71 7.02
CA GLU A 72 -1.24 4.06 8.14
C GLU A 72 -1.37 2.92 9.16
N ILE A 73 -1.54 1.66 8.73
CA ILE A 73 -1.61 0.53 9.68
C ILE A 73 -0.27 0.24 10.36
N GLY A 74 0.85 0.58 9.71
CA GLY A 74 2.19 0.44 10.28
C GLY A 74 2.43 1.38 11.47
N LYS A 75 1.71 2.51 11.53
CA LYS A 75 1.79 3.47 12.66
C LYS A 75 1.07 2.98 13.91
N VAL A 76 0.14 2.02 13.78
CA VAL A 76 -0.58 1.46 14.92
C VAL A 76 0.38 0.52 15.68
N PRO A 77 0.64 0.76 16.98
CA PRO A 77 1.50 -0.10 17.78
C PRO A 77 0.85 -1.45 18.02
N LEU A 78 1.66 -2.49 18.10
CA LEU A 78 1.21 -3.82 18.49
C LEU A 78 0.77 -3.81 19.95
N LEU A 79 -0.24 -4.62 20.26
CA LEU A 79 -0.66 -4.83 21.64
C LEU A 79 0.34 -5.74 22.36
N THR A 80 0.62 -5.40 23.60
CA THR A 80 1.25 -6.33 24.54
C THR A 80 0.25 -7.38 25.01
N ALA A 81 0.74 -8.52 25.50
CA ALA A 81 -0.11 -9.57 26.03
C ALA A 81 -0.98 -9.09 27.22
N GLU A 82 -0.47 -8.15 28.01
CA GLU A 82 -1.20 -7.56 29.14
C GLU A 82 -2.36 -6.68 28.65
N GLU A 83 -2.13 -5.86 27.62
CA GLU A 83 -3.18 -5.05 27.01
C GLU A 83 -4.24 -5.90 26.34
N GLU A 84 -3.86 -7.00 25.68
CA GLU A 84 -4.81 -7.92 25.06
C GLU A 84 -5.77 -8.54 26.10
N ILE A 85 -5.23 -8.94 27.27
CA ILE A 85 -6.04 -9.45 28.38
C ILE A 85 -6.97 -8.37 28.92
N GLU A 86 -6.50 -7.13 29.09
CA GLU A 86 -7.32 -6.02 29.57
C GLU A 86 -8.49 -5.73 28.61
N LEU A 87 -8.21 -5.67 27.30
CA LEU A 87 -9.24 -5.47 26.28
C LEU A 87 -10.27 -6.59 26.29
N ALA A 88 -9.83 -7.85 26.39
CA ALA A 88 -10.73 -9.01 26.46
C ALA A 88 -11.64 -8.96 27.71
N GLN A 89 -11.11 -8.60 28.88
CA GLN A 89 -11.91 -8.47 30.10
C GLN A 89 -12.96 -7.36 29.98
N ARG A 90 -12.62 -6.23 29.33
CA ARG A 90 -13.57 -5.15 29.08
C ARG A 90 -14.67 -5.58 28.09
N MET A 91 -14.32 -6.36 27.07
CA MET A 91 -15.31 -6.94 26.14
C MET A 91 -16.27 -7.89 26.86
N GLU A 92 -15.78 -8.75 27.77
CA GLU A 92 -16.65 -9.61 28.58
C GLU A 92 -17.61 -8.81 29.48
N ALA A 93 -17.19 -7.61 29.91
CA ALA A 93 -18.03 -6.69 30.68
C ALA A 93 -19.07 -5.95 29.82
N GLY A 94 -19.08 -6.14 28.50
CA GLY A 94 -20.02 -5.53 27.56
C GLY A 94 -19.57 -4.19 26.97
N ASP A 95 -18.28 -3.85 27.07
CA ASP A 95 -17.70 -2.69 26.41
C ASP A 95 -17.34 -3.04 24.95
N GLU A 96 -17.87 -2.27 23.99
CA GLU A 96 -17.64 -2.47 22.56
C GLU A 96 -16.41 -1.70 22.05
N GLU A 97 -15.93 -0.68 22.77
CA GLU A 97 -14.74 0.11 22.37
C GLU A 97 -13.45 -0.74 22.24
N PRO A 98 -13.17 -1.69 23.15
CA PRO A 98 -11.97 -2.53 23.05
C PRO A 98 -11.92 -3.37 21.79
N LYS A 99 -13.08 -3.75 21.24
CA LYS A 99 -13.20 -4.59 20.05
C LYS A 99 -12.59 -3.92 18.82
N LYS A 100 -12.85 -2.62 18.67
CA LYS A 100 -12.26 -1.82 17.61
C LYS A 100 -10.75 -1.69 17.77
N ARG A 101 -10.28 -1.40 18.99
CA ARG A 101 -8.83 -1.31 19.30
C ARG A 101 -8.11 -2.64 19.04
N LEU A 102 -8.71 -3.75 19.42
CA LEU A 102 -8.18 -5.09 19.17
C LEU A 102 -8.11 -5.38 17.66
N ALA A 103 -9.15 -5.03 16.91
CA ALA A 103 -9.17 -5.19 15.46
C ALA A 103 -8.09 -4.34 14.76
N GLU A 104 -7.96 -3.06 15.14
CA GLU A 104 -6.96 -2.14 14.57
C GLU A 104 -5.51 -2.61 14.82
N ALA A 105 -5.21 -3.06 16.04
CA ALA A 105 -3.87 -3.57 16.38
C ALA A 105 -3.51 -4.86 15.61
N ASN A 106 -4.51 -5.65 15.22
CA ASN A 106 -4.34 -6.89 14.47
C ASN A 106 -4.45 -6.72 12.96
N LEU A 107 -4.50 -5.49 12.43
CA LEU A 107 -4.58 -5.25 10.98
C LEU A 107 -3.37 -5.81 10.22
N ARG A 108 -2.17 -5.84 10.82
CA ARG A 108 -0.98 -6.44 10.19
C ARG A 108 -1.15 -7.94 9.93
N LEU A 109 -1.78 -8.65 10.87
CA LEU A 109 -2.12 -10.07 10.71
C LEU A 109 -3.11 -10.27 9.55
N VAL A 110 -4.10 -9.37 9.40
CA VAL A 110 -5.03 -9.41 8.27
C VAL A 110 -4.28 -9.27 6.95
N VAL A 111 -3.35 -8.31 6.87
CA VAL A 111 -2.52 -8.10 5.67
C VAL A 111 -1.68 -9.35 5.36
N SER A 112 -1.03 -9.96 6.36
CA SER A 112 -0.21 -11.15 6.16
C SER A 112 -1.02 -12.36 5.69
N ILE A 113 -2.29 -12.48 6.10
CA ILE A 113 -3.23 -13.48 5.59
C ILE A 113 -3.68 -13.14 4.17
N ALA A 114 -4.11 -11.89 3.93
CA ALA A 114 -4.63 -11.41 2.65
C ALA A 114 -3.63 -11.56 1.51
N LYS A 115 -2.32 -11.39 1.78
CA LYS A 115 -1.23 -11.61 0.81
C LYS A 115 -1.31 -12.97 0.12
N ARG A 116 -1.74 -14.03 0.81
CA ARG A 116 -1.86 -15.39 0.25
C ARG A 116 -3.00 -15.54 -0.77
N TYR A 117 -3.90 -14.55 -0.83
CA TYR A 117 -5.08 -14.55 -1.69
C TYR A 117 -4.98 -13.55 -2.85
N VAL A 118 -3.89 -12.78 -2.94
CA VAL A 118 -3.62 -11.85 -4.05
C VAL A 118 -3.58 -12.62 -5.37
N GLY A 119 -4.07 -11.98 -6.45
CA GLY A 119 -4.07 -12.56 -7.80
C GLY A 119 -5.20 -13.56 -8.08
N ARG A 120 -6.17 -13.74 -7.16
CA ARG A 120 -7.33 -14.62 -7.32
C ARG A 120 -8.60 -13.93 -7.82
N GLY A 121 -8.46 -12.76 -8.45
CA GLY A 121 -9.57 -12.02 -9.05
C GLY A 121 -10.28 -10.99 -8.15
N MET A 122 -9.73 -10.70 -6.98
CA MET A 122 -10.20 -9.64 -6.07
C MET A 122 -9.04 -8.67 -5.78
N GLN A 123 -9.33 -7.38 -5.60
CA GLN A 123 -8.29 -6.40 -5.29
C GLN A 123 -7.72 -6.64 -3.89
N PHE A 124 -6.46 -6.26 -3.68
CA PHE A 124 -5.80 -6.49 -2.40
C PHE A 124 -6.45 -5.72 -1.24
N LEU A 125 -6.91 -4.49 -1.47
CA LEU A 125 -7.65 -3.73 -0.46
C LEU A 125 -8.95 -4.42 -0.07
N ASP A 126 -9.69 -4.98 -1.02
CA ASP A 126 -10.93 -5.70 -0.73
C ASP A 126 -10.66 -6.92 0.17
N LEU A 127 -9.59 -7.68 -0.10
CA LEU A 127 -9.18 -8.80 0.74
C LEU A 127 -8.86 -8.39 2.18
N ILE A 128 -8.22 -7.22 2.35
CA ILE A 128 -7.92 -6.67 3.67
C ILE A 128 -9.20 -6.24 4.37
N GLN A 129 -10.11 -5.57 3.66
CA GLN A 129 -11.38 -5.10 4.22
C GLN A 129 -12.28 -6.26 4.67
N GLU A 130 -12.37 -7.32 3.88
CA GLU A 130 -13.08 -8.55 4.25
C GLU A 130 -12.46 -9.21 5.49
N GLY A 131 -11.13 -9.24 5.58
CA GLY A 131 -10.44 -9.75 6.76
C GLY A 131 -10.68 -8.91 8.01
N TYR A 132 -10.70 -7.58 7.88
CA TYR A 132 -11.00 -6.65 8.96
C TYR A 132 -12.44 -6.80 9.45
N LEU A 133 -13.40 -7.00 8.54
CA LEU A 133 -14.78 -7.33 8.89
C LEU A 133 -14.89 -8.63 9.69
N GLY A 134 -13.99 -9.59 9.49
CA GLY A 134 -13.92 -10.81 10.28
C GLY A 134 -13.38 -10.63 11.70
N LEU A 135 -12.76 -9.48 12.01
CA LEU A 135 -12.26 -9.15 13.35
C LEU A 135 -13.28 -8.40 14.23
N ILE A 136 -14.33 -7.83 13.62
CA ILE A 136 -15.42 -7.09 14.27
C ILE A 136 -16.67 -7.97 14.34
#